data_AF-A0A965XST5-F1
#
_entry.id   AF-A0A965XST5-F1
#
_cell.length_a   1.000
_cell.length_b   1.000
_cell.length_c   1.000
_cell.angle_alpha   90.00
_cell.angle_beta   90.00
_cell.angle_gamma   90.00
#
_symmetry.space_group_name_H-M   'P 1'
#
loop_
_entity.id
_entity.type
_entity.pdbx_description
1 polymer ?
#
loop_
_entity_poly.entity_id
_entity_poly.type
_entity_poly.pdbx_seq_one_letter_code
_entity_poly.pdbx_strand_id
1 'polypeptide(L)'
;MHRLETVVIEGMENGVRVDSRVLEERIQQAVRDGARRLEIRAMGQHGIGGRIWISEKDPVHVTVVGSPGQRLGAMGRPGTIIESAAPASDDVGWLNTGAEIVIFGNASNGIANAMAQGRIMVGGSIGARGMTMTKHNPRFEAPELWVLGSVGDYFAEFMAGGVAVVCGFNSQNPGNVLGFRPCVGMVGGKIFFRGPHEGFSRADALIEPVKDNDWSWLSDGLHRFLERISRLELVADLTDRNQWQLIRARSPHERLIKKRRSMKEFRTSVWDGELGRGGLIGDLSSSDHSPIPLVVTGELRRLVPVWENEKYLPPCQGNCPSGIPVQKRWQLIRQGKEQEAVDMALMFTPFPATICGYLCPHLCMDACTRNAFGMQPIDVTVLGKKGLKATVPQLPALSDKTVAVIGGGPAGISAAWHLRLAGHHPVVYDMAERLGGKITSAIPDSRIP
;
A
#
# COMPACT_ATOMS: atom_id res chain seq x y z
N MET A 1 -4.21 26.38 37.75
CA MET A 1 -4.25 25.96 36.34
C MET A 1 -2.81 25.97 35.83
N HIS A 2 -2.08 24.86 35.98
CA HIS A 2 -0.69 24.77 35.50
C HIS A 2 -0.72 24.97 33.98
N ARG A 3 0.01 25.97 33.47
CA ARG A 3 0.32 26.04 32.03
C ARG A 3 1.07 24.76 31.70
N LEU A 4 0.46 23.87 30.92
CA LEU A 4 1.17 22.74 30.33
C LEU A 4 2.30 23.32 29.49
N GLU A 5 3.54 23.02 29.87
CA GLU A 5 4.74 23.48 29.18
C GLU A 5 4.76 22.89 27.77
N THR A 6 5.02 23.73 26.76
CA THR A 6 5.16 23.29 25.37
C THR A 6 6.56 22.73 25.17
N VAL A 7 6.64 21.47 24.76
CA VAL A 7 7.93 20.84 24.42
C VAL A 7 8.23 21.11 22.95
N VAL A 8 9.37 21.75 22.69
CA VAL A 8 9.84 22.07 21.33
C VAL A 8 10.74 20.94 20.82
N ILE A 9 10.50 20.49 19.60
CA ILE A 9 11.31 19.48 18.93
C ILE A 9 11.82 20.05 17.60
N GLU A 10 13.14 20.16 17.50
CA GLU A 10 13.82 20.71 16.33
C GLU A 10 13.95 19.68 15.20
N GLY A 11 13.56 20.07 13.99
CA GLY A 11 13.78 19.30 12.76
C GLY A 11 15.15 19.54 12.13
N MET A 12 15.98 20.40 12.70
CA MET A 12 17.34 20.70 12.23
C MET A 12 18.28 20.83 13.41
N GLU A 13 19.45 20.21 13.31
CA GLU A 13 20.50 20.27 14.34
C GLU A 13 21.85 20.52 13.67
N ASN A 14 22.58 21.52 14.13
CA ASN A 14 23.89 21.89 13.58
C ASN A 14 23.89 22.10 12.06
N GLY A 15 22.80 22.66 11.51
CA GLY A 15 22.62 22.87 10.07
C GLY A 15 22.25 21.60 9.27
N VAL A 16 22.09 20.46 9.92
CA VAL A 16 21.71 19.19 9.30
C VAL A 16 20.26 18.86 9.62
N ARG A 17 19.48 18.49 8.61
CA ARG A 17 18.09 18.06 8.77
C ARG A 17 18.03 16.75 9.56
N VAL A 18 17.23 16.72 10.62
CA VAL A 18 16.97 15.50 11.41
C VAL A 18 16.13 14.52 10.59
N ASP A 19 16.51 13.24 10.62
CA ASP A 19 15.76 12.17 9.95
C ASP A 19 14.33 12.03 10.47
N SER A 20 13.39 11.73 9.57
CA SER A 20 11.97 11.58 9.93
C SER A 20 11.75 10.53 11.03
N ARG A 21 12.53 9.44 11.03
CA ARG A 21 12.46 8.40 12.08
C ARG A 21 12.88 8.95 13.44
N VAL A 22 13.99 9.68 13.48
CA VAL A 22 14.54 10.23 14.73
C VAL A 22 13.61 11.29 15.29
N LEU A 23 13.05 12.16 14.44
CA LEU A 23 12.04 13.14 14.86
C LEU A 23 10.80 12.46 15.47
N GLU A 24 10.30 11.41 14.83
CA GLU A 24 9.16 10.65 15.34
C GLU A 24 9.48 9.98 16.69
N GLU A 25 10.66 9.38 16.85
CA GLU A 25 11.09 8.78 18.12
C GLU A 25 11.11 9.81 19.25
N ARG A 26 11.56 11.04 18.97
CA ARG A 26 11.56 12.17 19.93
C ARG A 26 10.15 12.63 20.28
N ILE A 27 9.24 12.73 19.30
CA ILE A 27 7.83 13.03 19.52
C ILE A 27 7.23 11.99 20.48
N GLN A 28 7.40 10.71 20.16
CA GLN A 28 6.87 9.61 20.97
C GLN A 28 7.46 9.61 22.38
N GLN A 29 8.75 9.91 22.51
CA GLN A 29 9.42 9.99 23.81
C GLN A 29 8.90 11.15 24.64
N ALA A 30 8.80 12.36 24.08
CA ALA A 30 8.25 13.52 24.77
C ALA A 30 6.83 13.25 25.29
N VAL A 31 5.98 12.60 24.48
CA VAL A 31 4.63 12.22 24.91
C VAL A 31 4.65 11.20 26.05
N ARG A 32 5.54 10.20 25.99
CA ARG A 32 5.73 9.22 27.08
C ARG A 32 6.20 9.88 28.38
N ASP A 33 7.01 10.92 28.26
CA ASP A 33 7.52 11.70 29.39
C ASP A 33 6.50 12.71 29.94
N GLY A 34 5.29 12.74 29.38
CA GLY A 34 4.17 13.54 29.90
C GLY A 34 3.83 14.78 29.07
N ALA A 35 4.54 15.05 27.97
CA ALA A 35 4.21 16.18 27.11
C ALA A 35 2.84 16.00 26.46
N ARG A 36 2.03 17.06 26.51
CA ARG A 36 0.70 17.14 25.84
C ARG A 36 0.60 18.29 24.85
N ARG A 37 1.59 19.17 24.83
CA ARG A 37 1.72 20.26 23.87
C ARG A 37 3.10 20.19 23.26
N LEU A 38 3.15 20.02 21.95
CA LEU A 38 4.38 19.86 21.19
C LEU A 38 4.44 20.93 20.12
N GLU A 39 5.58 21.60 19.98
CA GLU A 39 5.91 22.43 18.83
C GLU A 39 6.99 21.73 18.01
N ILE A 40 6.68 21.38 16.77
CA ILE A 40 7.59 20.70 15.86
C ILE A 40 8.07 21.69 14.80
N ARG A 41 9.35 22.01 14.81
CA ARG A 41 9.99 22.87 13.80
C ARG A 41 10.42 22.04 12.60
N ALA A 42 9.47 21.81 11.70
CA ALA A 42 9.61 20.91 10.57
C ALA A 42 10.39 21.53 9.40
N MET A 43 11.28 20.70 8.84
CA MET A 43 12.10 20.96 7.65
C MET A 43 11.96 19.79 6.67
N GLY A 44 10.71 19.45 6.33
CA GLY A 44 10.37 18.39 5.38
C GLY A 44 10.34 16.98 5.98
N GLN A 45 10.21 16.81 7.29
CA GLN A 45 10.03 15.49 7.91
C GLN A 45 8.64 14.92 7.63
N HIS A 46 8.59 13.60 7.46
CA HIS A 46 7.38 12.87 7.08
C HIS A 46 6.69 12.30 8.32
N GLY A 47 5.37 12.11 8.26
CA GLY A 47 4.65 11.31 9.25
C GLY A 47 4.40 11.97 10.61
N ILE A 48 4.58 13.28 10.72
CA ILE A 48 4.55 14.01 12.01
C ILE A 48 3.18 13.86 12.69
N GLY A 49 3.17 13.47 13.96
CA GLY A 49 2.04 13.61 14.88
C GLY A 49 0.92 12.57 14.76
N GLY A 50 0.96 11.65 13.79
CA GLY A 50 -0.19 10.77 13.52
C GLY A 50 -0.34 9.58 14.49
N ARG A 51 0.76 8.94 14.94
CA ARG A 51 0.71 7.66 15.68
C ARG A 51 0.83 7.81 17.19
N ILE A 52 0.10 8.75 17.79
CA ILE A 52 0.17 9.02 19.23
C ILE A 52 -0.96 8.27 19.95
N TRP A 53 -0.66 7.11 20.55
CA TRP A 53 -1.70 6.20 21.09
C TRP A 53 -2.35 6.66 22.39
N ILE A 54 -1.61 7.36 23.26
CA ILE A 54 -2.12 7.82 24.56
C ILE A 54 -3.22 8.89 24.42
N SER A 55 -3.32 9.50 23.24
CA SER A 55 -4.21 10.63 22.98
C SER A 55 -5.69 10.34 23.21
N GLU A 56 -6.10 9.07 23.09
CA GLU A 56 -7.50 8.68 23.33
C GLU A 56 -7.94 8.87 24.78
N LYS A 57 -6.99 8.77 25.72
CA LYS A 57 -7.24 8.96 27.15
C LYS A 57 -6.78 10.33 27.62
N ASP A 58 -5.73 10.86 27.00
CA ASP A 58 -5.06 12.07 27.42
C ASP A 58 -4.64 12.90 26.19
N PRO A 59 -5.48 13.88 25.77
CA PRO A 59 -5.33 14.57 24.51
C PRO A 59 -3.97 15.22 24.29
N VAL A 60 -3.46 15.14 23.05
CA VAL A 60 -2.15 15.69 22.66
C VAL A 60 -2.33 16.70 21.54
N HIS A 61 -1.76 17.89 21.72
CA HIS A 61 -1.74 18.95 20.73
C HIS A 61 -0.35 19.08 20.11
N VAL A 62 -0.28 18.99 18.78
CA VAL A 62 0.95 19.08 18.00
C VAL A 62 0.84 20.27 17.05
N THR A 63 1.58 21.34 17.35
CA THR A 63 1.75 22.47 16.44
C THR A 63 2.97 22.24 15.57
N VAL A 64 2.80 22.28 14.25
CA VAL A 64 3.89 22.17 13.28
C VAL A 64 4.16 23.56 12.71
N VAL A 65 5.38 24.04 12.95
CA VAL A 65 5.91 25.28 12.38
C VAL A 65 6.97 24.92 11.34
N GLY A 66 7.04 25.69 10.24
CA GLY A 66 7.83 25.29 9.07
C GLY A 66 7.11 24.25 8.20
N SER A 67 7.80 23.71 7.19
CA SER A 67 7.17 22.87 6.16
C SER A 67 7.20 21.38 6.53
N PRO A 68 6.07 20.73 6.80
CA PRO A 68 6.01 19.28 6.92
C PRO A 68 6.21 18.62 5.55
N GLY A 69 6.87 17.47 5.53
CA GLY A 69 6.89 16.60 4.37
C GLY A 69 5.62 15.75 4.28
N GLN A 70 5.70 14.64 3.54
CA GLN A 70 4.52 13.81 3.27
C GLN A 70 3.94 13.19 4.54
N ARG A 71 2.64 12.87 4.51
CA ARG A 71 1.93 12.07 5.53
C ARG A 71 1.81 12.73 6.90
N LEU A 72 1.69 14.05 6.95
CA LEU A 72 1.34 14.76 8.19
C LEU A 72 0.05 14.16 8.80
N GLY A 73 0.10 13.76 10.07
CA GLY A 73 -1.04 13.18 10.78
C GLY A 73 -1.49 11.81 10.28
N ALA A 74 -0.64 11.08 9.55
CA ALA A 74 -0.99 9.75 9.06
C ALA A 74 -1.22 8.74 10.19
N MET A 75 -2.28 7.93 10.06
CA MET A 75 -2.76 7.01 11.09
C MET A 75 -3.21 7.71 12.39
N GLY A 76 -3.66 8.97 12.27
CA GLY A 76 -4.17 9.79 13.37
C GLY A 76 -5.13 9.08 14.31
N ARG A 77 -4.99 9.31 15.62
CA ARG A 77 -5.81 8.71 16.68
C ARG A 77 -6.75 9.73 17.33
N PRO A 78 -7.93 9.32 17.85
CA PRO A 78 -8.79 10.20 18.62
C PRO A 78 -8.05 10.91 19.76
N GLY A 79 -8.39 12.18 19.98
CA GLY A 79 -7.75 13.04 20.98
C GLY A 79 -6.38 13.60 20.56
N THR A 80 -5.88 13.29 19.36
CA THR A 80 -4.73 14.01 18.76
C THR A 80 -5.24 15.18 17.94
N ILE A 81 -4.73 16.38 18.21
CA ILE A 81 -4.98 17.60 17.43
C ILE A 81 -3.65 18.01 16.80
N ILE A 82 -3.63 18.24 15.49
CA ILE A 82 -2.44 18.61 14.73
C ILE A 82 -2.73 19.90 13.97
N GLU A 83 -1.93 20.94 14.18
CA GLU A 83 -2.10 22.24 13.53
C GLU A 83 -0.83 22.59 12.76
N SER A 84 -0.92 22.76 11.44
CA SER A 84 0.21 23.14 10.59
C SER A 84 0.06 24.58 10.11
N ALA A 85 0.97 25.44 10.59
CA ALA A 85 1.02 26.84 10.19
C ALA A 85 1.43 27.03 8.71
N ALA A 86 2.20 26.08 8.16
CA ALA A 86 2.60 26.09 6.75
C ALA A 86 1.70 25.19 5.89
N PRO A 87 1.71 25.38 4.55
CA PRO A 87 1.17 24.40 3.62
C PRO A 87 1.76 23.00 3.85
N ALA A 88 0.96 21.97 3.59
CA ALA A 88 1.35 20.58 3.81
C ALA A 88 1.53 19.81 2.50
N SER A 89 2.52 18.90 2.49
CA SER A 89 2.79 18.00 1.37
C SER A 89 1.76 16.85 1.30
N ASP A 90 2.04 15.83 0.49
CA ASP A 90 1.04 14.83 0.07
C ASP A 90 0.59 13.96 1.25
N ASP A 91 -0.58 13.35 1.09
CA ASP A 91 -1.12 12.31 1.97
C ASP A 91 -1.41 12.78 3.41
N VAL A 92 -1.76 14.04 3.61
CA VAL A 92 -2.22 14.55 4.93
C VAL A 92 -3.37 13.70 5.44
N GLY A 93 -3.24 13.18 6.66
CA GLY A 93 -4.23 12.32 7.30
C GLY A 93 -4.46 10.99 6.58
N TRP A 94 -3.46 10.46 5.87
CA TRP A 94 -3.52 9.12 5.31
C TRP A 94 -3.84 8.09 6.40
N LEU A 95 -4.87 7.27 6.18
CA LEU A 95 -5.39 6.32 7.17
C LEU A 95 -5.78 6.96 8.53
N ASN A 96 -6.19 8.23 8.55
CA ASN A 96 -6.64 8.85 9.80
C ASN A 96 -7.86 8.10 10.39
N THR A 97 -7.78 7.81 11.68
CA THR A 97 -8.76 7.04 12.44
C THR A 97 -9.34 7.81 13.63
N GLY A 98 -9.18 9.14 13.65
CA GLY A 98 -9.83 9.97 14.67
C GLY A 98 -9.12 11.28 15.03
N ALA A 99 -7.92 11.53 14.51
CA ALA A 99 -7.24 12.80 14.76
C ALA A 99 -7.97 13.95 14.08
N GLU A 100 -7.81 15.12 14.67
CA GLU A 100 -8.20 16.38 14.08
C GLU A 100 -6.96 17.07 13.52
N ILE A 101 -6.99 17.42 12.22
CA ILE A 101 -5.84 18.00 11.53
C ILE A 101 -6.27 19.32 10.88
N VAL A 102 -5.61 20.41 11.24
CA VAL A 102 -5.85 21.75 10.69
C VAL A 102 -4.62 22.20 9.91
N ILE A 103 -4.82 22.56 8.65
CA ILE A 103 -3.79 23.14 7.79
C ILE A 103 -4.21 24.57 7.46
N PHE A 104 -3.47 25.58 7.89
CA PHE A 104 -3.85 26.98 7.65
C PHE A 104 -3.64 27.41 6.18
N GLY A 105 -2.74 26.73 5.45
CA GLY A 105 -2.46 26.96 4.03
C GLY A 105 -3.10 25.94 3.10
N ASN A 106 -2.47 25.73 1.93
CA ASN A 106 -2.84 24.68 0.98
C ASN A 106 -2.33 23.31 1.43
N ALA A 107 -2.96 22.24 0.95
CA ALA A 107 -2.41 20.89 1.02
C ALA A 107 -2.25 20.31 -0.40
N SER A 108 -1.27 19.43 -0.63
CA SER A 108 -1.10 18.82 -1.95
C SER A 108 -1.99 17.57 -2.12
N ASN A 109 -1.50 16.53 -2.80
CA ASN A 109 -2.31 15.43 -3.28
C ASN A 109 -2.63 14.42 -2.17
N GLY A 110 -3.68 13.61 -2.34
CA GLY A 110 -3.91 12.44 -1.48
C GLY A 110 -4.43 12.76 -0.07
N ILE A 111 -4.85 13.99 0.20
CA ILE A 111 -5.40 14.35 1.52
C ILE A 111 -6.61 13.48 1.88
N ALA A 112 -6.67 13.04 3.14
CA ALA A 112 -7.70 12.13 3.65
C ALA A 112 -7.76 10.76 2.96
N ASN A 113 -6.69 10.34 2.25
CA ASN A 113 -6.70 9.05 1.57
C ASN A 113 -6.85 7.88 2.57
N ALA A 114 -7.83 7.02 2.31
CA ALA A 114 -8.22 5.89 3.14
C ALA A 114 -8.56 6.24 4.60
N MET A 115 -8.94 7.50 4.86
CA MET A 115 -9.43 7.95 6.17
C MET A 115 -10.72 7.22 6.57
N ALA A 116 -10.84 6.86 7.84
CA ALA A 116 -11.98 6.13 8.38
C ALA A 116 -12.77 6.91 9.44
N GLN A 117 -12.12 7.83 10.17
CA GLN A 117 -12.70 8.69 11.20
C GLN A 117 -11.82 9.95 11.37
N GLY A 118 -12.29 10.91 12.17
CA GLY A 118 -11.59 12.17 12.46
C GLY A 118 -12.01 13.30 11.54
N ARG A 119 -11.30 14.42 11.61
CA ARG A 119 -11.58 15.60 10.78
C ARG A 119 -10.30 16.20 10.22
N ILE A 120 -10.35 16.64 8.98
CA ILE A 120 -9.27 17.41 8.36
C ILE A 120 -9.85 18.72 7.86
N MET A 121 -9.22 19.84 8.22
CA MET A 121 -9.67 21.20 7.91
C MET A 121 -8.54 21.96 7.21
N VAL A 122 -8.80 22.50 6.02
CA VAL A 122 -7.80 23.15 5.17
C VAL A 122 -8.23 24.57 4.85
N GLY A 123 -7.40 25.55 5.23
CA GLY A 123 -7.63 26.98 5.00
C GLY A 123 -7.36 27.44 3.57
N GLY A 124 -6.74 26.61 2.73
CA GLY A 124 -6.53 26.84 1.30
C GLY A 124 -7.25 25.82 0.41
N SER A 125 -6.68 25.60 -0.77
CA SER A 125 -7.08 24.53 -1.70
C SER A 125 -6.30 23.24 -1.45
N ILE A 126 -6.82 22.13 -1.98
CA ILE A 126 -6.14 20.83 -1.97
C ILE A 126 -5.80 20.36 -3.39
N GLY A 127 -4.77 19.51 -3.50
CA GLY A 127 -4.37 18.90 -4.77
C GLY A 127 -5.31 17.78 -5.25
N ALA A 128 -4.78 16.95 -6.16
CA ALA A 128 -5.52 15.83 -6.74
C ALA A 128 -5.74 14.70 -5.73
N ARG A 129 -6.75 13.87 -5.99
CA ARG A 129 -7.05 12.64 -5.24
C ARG A 129 -7.23 12.87 -3.74
N GLY A 130 -7.89 13.98 -3.38
CA GLY A 130 -8.40 14.18 -2.02
C GLY A 130 -9.63 13.31 -1.74
N MET A 131 -9.84 12.96 -0.48
CA MET A 131 -10.99 12.16 -0.02
C MET A 131 -11.11 10.79 -0.70
N THR A 132 -10.00 10.18 -1.12
CA THR A 132 -10.02 8.91 -1.84
C THR A 132 -10.13 7.73 -0.90
N MET A 133 -10.85 6.68 -1.33
CA MET A 133 -10.93 5.39 -0.64
C MET A 133 -11.41 5.46 0.82
N THR A 134 -12.00 6.57 1.27
CA THR A 134 -12.48 6.73 2.64
C THR A 134 -13.53 5.68 2.98
N LYS A 135 -13.60 5.35 4.27
CA LYS A 135 -14.53 4.35 4.80
C LYS A 135 -15.35 4.99 5.91
N HIS A 136 -16.60 4.56 6.04
CA HIS A 136 -17.39 4.86 7.22
C HIS A 136 -17.93 3.55 7.77
N ASN A 137 -17.56 3.25 9.01
CA ASN A 137 -18.21 2.21 9.78
C ASN A 137 -19.32 2.88 10.61
N PRO A 138 -20.60 2.51 10.44
CA PRO A 138 -21.72 3.13 11.13
C PRO A 138 -21.66 3.11 12.66
N ARG A 139 -20.75 2.33 13.25
CA ARG A 139 -20.49 2.31 14.70
C ARG A 139 -19.72 3.54 15.20
N PHE A 140 -19.13 4.32 14.31
CA PHE A 140 -18.27 5.46 14.63
C PHE A 140 -18.71 6.69 13.87
N GLU A 141 -18.25 7.87 14.28
CA GLU A 141 -18.47 9.09 13.51
C GLU A 141 -17.86 9.00 12.11
N ALA A 142 -18.52 9.63 11.14
CA ALA A 142 -18.05 9.66 9.77
C ALA A 142 -16.80 10.55 9.65
N PRO A 143 -15.81 10.19 8.81
CA PRO A 143 -14.67 11.07 8.58
C PRO A 143 -15.11 12.33 7.84
N GLU A 144 -14.56 13.47 8.25
CA GLU A 144 -14.88 14.77 7.66
C GLU A 144 -13.66 15.43 7.00
N LEU A 145 -13.86 16.01 5.82
CA LEU A 145 -12.88 16.86 5.14
C LEU A 145 -13.50 18.22 4.83
N TRP A 146 -12.92 19.28 5.35
CA TRP A 146 -13.35 20.67 5.13
C TRP A 146 -12.26 21.43 4.38
N VAL A 147 -12.61 22.06 3.26
CA VAL A 147 -11.69 22.78 2.39
C VAL A 147 -12.26 24.16 2.11
N LEU A 148 -11.51 25.22 2.42
CA LEU A 148 -11.94 26.59 2.15
C LEU A 148 -11.90 26.90 0.65
N GLY A 149 -10.83 26.46 -0.03
CA GLY A 149 -10.64 26.67 -1.46
C GLY A 149 -11.33 25.64 -2.34
N SER A 150 -10.60 25.20 -3.36
CA SER A 150 -11.01 24.18 -4.33
C SER A 150 -10.28 22.87 -4.12
N VAL A 151 -10.73 21.82 -4.81
CA VAL A 151 -10.09 20.50 -4.81
C VAL A 151 -9.58 20.15 -6.22
N GLY A 152 -8.53 19.34 -6.30
CA GLY A 152 -7.95 18.91 -7.57
C GLY A 152 -8.63 17.67 -8.17
N ASP A 153 -8.05 17.19 -9.28
CA ASP A 153 -8.59 16.10 -10.09
C ASP A 153 -8.81 14.81 -9.30
N TYR A 154 -9.78 14.01 -9.74
CA TYR A 154 -10.15 12.73 -9.15
C TYR A 154 -10.52 12.83 -7.66
N PHE A 155 -11.08 13.97 -7.25
CA PHE A 155 -11.59 14.16 -5.90
C PHE A 155 -12.68 13.12 -5.57
N ALA A 156 -12.64 12.56 -4.36
CA ALA A 156 -13.57 11.54 -3.87
C ALA A 156 -13.61 10.24 -4.71
N GLU A 157 -12.49 9.90 -5.37
CA GLU A 157 -12.36 8.61 -6.06
C GLU A 157 -12.45 7.44 -5.07
N PHE A 158 -13.32 6.46 -5.35
CA PHE A 158 -13.59 5.30 -4.49
C PHE A 158 -14.03 5.63 -3.06
N MET A 159 -14.52 6.85 -2.81
CA MET A 159 -15.08 7.26 -1.52
C MET A 159 -16.25 6.33 -1.14
N ALA A 160 -16.15 5.67 0.01
CA ALA A 160 -17.15 4.71 0.48
C ALA A 160 -17.84 5.14 1.79
N GLY A 161 -17.66 6.40 2.19
CA GLY A 161 -18.23 6.97 3.41
C GLY A 161 -17.52 8.24 3.82
N GLY A 162 -18.13 9.02 4.70
CA GLY A 162 -17.63 10.33 5.12
C GLY A 162 -18.40 11.50 4.51
N VAL A 163 -18.03 12.70 4.95
CA VAL A 163 -18.58 13.95 4.45
C VAL A 163 -17.43 14.87 4.05
N ALA A 164 -17.54 15.46 2.87
CA ALA A 164 -16.61 16.51 2.43
C ALA A 164 -17.35 17.84 2.22
N VAL A 165 -16.68 18.95 2.51
CA VAL A 165 -17.18 20.31 2.32
C VAL A 165 -16.13 21.11 1.56
N VAL A 166 -16.51 21.68 0.42
CA VAL A 166 -15.64 22.47 -0.48
C VAL A 166 -16.24 23.86 -0.67
N CYS A 167 -15.67 24.87 -0.03
CA CYS A 167 -16.27 26.21 0.00
C CYS A 167 -16.00 27.05 -1.27
N GLY A 168 -15.06 26.64 -2.12
CA GLY A 168 -14.76 27.31 -3.40
C GLY A 168 -14.25 28.76 -3.26
N PHE A 169 -13.83 29.17 -2.06
CA PHE A 169 -13.33 30.52 -1.80
C PHE A 169 -11.91 30.67 -2.34
N ASN A 170 -11.66 31.68 -3.19
CA ASN A 170 -10.39 31.84 -3.90
C ASN A 170 -9.92 30.54 -4.60
N SER A 171 -10.86 29.85 -5.26
CA SER A 171 -10.60 28.62 -6.02
C SER A 171 -9.41 28.78 -6.97
N GLN A 172 -8.55 27.76 -7.04
CA GLN A 172 -7.44 27.71 -8.01
C GLN A 172 -7.95 27.67 -9.45
N ASN A 173 -9.12 27.08 -9.67
CA ASN A 173 -9.86 27.14 -10.92
C ASN A 173 -11.28 27.66 -10.63
N PRO A 174 -11.54 28.97 -10.79
CA PRO A 174 -12.85 29.55 -10.51
C PRO A 174 -14.00 28.96 -11.33
N GLY A 175 -13.72 28.33 -12.48
CA GLY A 175 -14.73 27.67 -13.32
C GLY A 175 -15.02 26.21 -12.95
N ASN A 176 -14.17 25.58 -12.13
CA ASN A 176 -14.33 24.19 -11.73
C ASN A 176 -13.75 23.92 -10.34
N VAL A 177 -14.60 23.95 -9.30
CA VAL A 177 -14.16 23.82 -7.91
C VAL A 177 -13.87 22.38 -7.49
N LEU A 178 -14.26 21.38 -8.30
CA LEU A 178 -14.17 19.94 -8.00
C LEU A 178 -13.08 19.19 -8.80
N GLY A 179 -12.36 19.89 -9.68
CA GLY A 179 -11.36 19.28 -10.56
C GLY A 179 -11.95 18.36 -11.65
N PHE A 180 -11.09 17.65 -12.37
CA PHE A 180 -11.47 16.72 -13.42
C PHE A 180 -11.90 15.36 -12.85
N ARG A 181 -13.01 14.80 -13.36
CA ARG A 181 -13.54 13.46 -13.02
C ARG A 181 -13.71 13.17 -11.50
N PRO A 182 -14.37 14.04 -10.73
CA PRO A 182 -14.67 13.73 -9.34
C PRO A 182 -15.67 12.57 -9.20
N CYS A 183 -15.67 11.93 -8.03
CA CYS A 183 -16.60 10.89 -7.60
C CYS A 183 -16.54 9.55 -8.38
N VAL A 184 -15.48 9.30 -9.16
CA VAL A 184 -15.33 8.02 -9.87
C VAL A 184 -15.24 6.87 -8.87
N GLY A 185 -16.14 5.89 -9.03
CA GLY A 185 -16.21 4.74 -8.12
C GLY A 185 -16.70 5.07 -6.71
N MET A 186 -17.23 6.27 -6.46
CA MET A 186 -17.86 6.64 -5.18
C MET A 186 -19.01 5.66 -4.87
N VAL A 187 -18.99 5.05 -3.69
CA VAL A 187 -20.02 4.10 -3.23
C VAL A 187 -20.74 4.51 -1.96
N GLY A 188 -20.28 5.56 -1.29
CA GLY A 188 -20.91 6.11 -0.09
C GLY A 188 -20.37 7.49 0.24
N GLY A 189 -21.11 8.23 1.09
CA GLY A 189 -20.74 9.56 1.55
C GLY A 189 -21.50 10.71 0.87
N LYS A 190 -21.22 11.92 1.35
CA LYS A 190 -21.81 13.19 0.90
C LYS A 190 -20.72 14.23 0.64
N ILE A 191 -20.92 15.07 -0.36
CA ILE A 191 -20.01 16.16 -0.72
C ILE A 191 -20.85 17.43 -0.87
N PHE A 192 -20.67 18.37 0.06
CA PHE A 192 -21.20 19.71 -0.06
C PHE A 192 -20.19 20.58 -0.78
N PHE A 193 -20.62 21.35 -1.75
CA PHE A 193 -19.72 22.26 -2.47
C PHE A 193 -20.42 23.53 -2.91
N ARG A 194 -19.63 24.60 -3.03
CA ARG A 194 -20.06 25.92 -3.47
C ARG A 194 -19.28 26.34 -4.71
N GLY A 195 -19.96 26.78 -5.76
CA GLY A 195 -19.36 27.23 -7.02
C GLY A 195 -19.57 26.28 -8.22
N PRO A 196 -19.02 26.63 -9.39
CA PRO A 196 -19.23 25.89 -10.63
C PRO A 196 -18.41 24.59 -10.70
N HIS A 197 -18.89 23.64 -11.50
CA HIS A 197 -18.21 22.36 -11.75
C HIS A 197 -18.37 21.93 -13.21
N GLU A 198 -17.40 21.22 -13.78
CA GLU A 198 -17.47 20.71 -15.16
C GLU A 198 -18.14 19.33 -15.27
N GLY A 199 -18.37 18.66 -14.14
CA GLY A 199 -19.08 17.38 -14.09
C GLY A 199 -18.56 16.47 -12.99
N PHE A 200 -19.16 15.29 -12.86
CA PHE A 200 -18.79 14.24 -11.92
C PHE A 200 -19.23 12.88 -12.48
N SER A 201 -18.82 11.78 -11.86
CA SER A 201 -19.27 10.44 -12.29
C SER A 201 -20.77 10.25 -12.04
N ARG A 202 -21.60 10.52 -13.06
CA ARG A 202 -23.06 10.31 -13.02
C ARG A 202 -23.46 8.84 -12.82
N ALA A 203 -22.56 7.91 -13.11
CA ALA A 203 -22.76 6.47 -12.90
C ALA A 203 -22.70 6.10 -11.40
N ASP A 204 -21.91 6.83 -10.62
CA ASP A 204 -21.60 6.50 -9.22
C ASP A 204 -22.31 7.44 -8.24
N ALA A 205 -22.56 8.68 -8.64
CA ALA A 205 -23.13 9.73 -7.80
C ALA A 205 -24.28 10.49 -8.50
N LEU A 206 -24.99 11.31 -7.73
CA LEU A 206 -26.01 12.24 -8.20
C LEU A 206 -25.99 13.53 -7.37
N ILE A 207 -26.52 14.61 -7.95
CA ILE A 207 -26.80 15.87 -7.24
C ILE A 207 -28.22 15.83 -6.70
N GLU A 208 -28.41 16.30 -5.47
CA GLU A 208 -29.72 16.55 -4.88
C GLU A 208 -29.76 17.92 -4.15
N PRO A 209 -30.95 18.50 -3.91
CA PRO A 209 -31.07 19.72 -3.12
C PRO A 209 -30.57 19.51 -1.68
N VAL A 210 -29.90 20.52 -1.13
CA VAL A 210 -29.50 20.53 0.29
C VAL A 210 -30.77 20.62 1.14
N LYS A 211 -31.10 19.56 1.89
CA LYS A 211 -32.29 19.49 2.76
C LYS A 211 -32.07 20.19 4.10
N ASP A 212 -33.12 20.41 4.89
CA ASP A 212 -33.04 21.24 6.10
C ASP A 212 -32.05 20.68 7.14
N ASN A 213 -32.07 19.35 7.36
CA ASN A 213 -31.12 18.70 8.26
C ASN A 213 -29.68 18.80 7.76
N ASP A 214 -29.49 18.67 6.44
CA ASP A 214 -28.16 18.79 5.82
C ASP A 214 -27.65 20.23 5.90
N TRP A 215 -28.53 21.20 5.71
CA TRP A 215 -28.21 22.62 5.83
C TRP A 215 -27.87 23.02 7.26
N SER A 216 -28.64 22.56 8.24
CA SER A 216 -28.36 22.80 9.66
C SER A 216 -26.98 22.26 10.05
N TRP A 217 -26.69 21.00 9.68
CA TRP A 217 -25.37 20.41 9.91
C TRP A 217 -24.23 21.18 9.23
N LEU A 218 -24.43 21.61 7.98
CA LEU A 218 -23.44 22.36 7.22
C LEU A 218 -23.20 23.75 7.81
N SER A 219 -24.25 24.48 8.15
CA SER A 219 -24.18 25.83 8.72
C SER A 219 -23.43 25.84 10.06
N ASP A 220 -23.77 24.92 10.96
CA ASP A 220 -23.09 24.77 12.24
C ASP A 220 -21.62 24.37 12.05
N GLY A 221 -21.37 23.47 11.09
CA GLY A 221 -20.03 23.01 10.76
C GLY A 221 -19.15 24.10 10.14
N LEU A 222 -19.72 24.98 9.30
CA LEU A 222 -19.01 26.11 8.70
C LEU A 222 -18.49 27.08 9.76
N HIS A 223 -19.30 27.41 10.76
CA HIS A 223 -18.84 28.28 11.86
C HIS A 223 -17.64 27.66 12.59
N ARG A 224 -17.73 26.37 12.96
CA ARG A 224 -16.62 25.65 13.62
C ARG A 224 -15.39 25.57 12.73
N PHE A 225 -15.56 25.25 11.45
CA PHE A 225 -14.47 25.16 10.49
C PHE A 225 -13.74 26.50 10.35
N LEU A 226 -14.48 27.58 10.14
CA LEU A 226 -13.93 28.93 9.97
C LEU A 226 -13.26 29.44 11.24
N GLU A 227 -13.79 29.14 12.43
CA GLU A 227 -13.11 29.40 13.69
C GLU A 227 -11.73 28.71 13.73
N ARG A 228 -11.69 27.42 13.38
CA ARG A 228 -10.46 26.61 13.45
C ARG A 228 -9.38 27.03 12.46
N ILE A 229 -9.76 27.52 11.29
CA ILE A 229 -8.79 28.10 10.34
C ILE A 229 -8.58 29.61 10.55
N SER A 230 -9.15 30.21 11.60
CA SER A 230 -9.05 31.65 11.91
C SER A 230 -9.57 32.57 10.80
N ARG A 231 -10.73 32.23 10.20
CA ARG A 231 -11.40 32.95 9.10
C ARG A 231 -12.87 33.26 9.39
N LEU A 232 -13.20 33.62 10.64
CA LEU A 232 -14.58 33.89 11.07
C LEU A 232 -15.27 35.03 10.30
N GLU A 233 -14.50 35.94 9.69
CA GLU A 233 -15.04 37.00 8.86
C GLU A 233 -15.80 36.49 7.63
N LEU A 234 -15.56 35.24 7.20
CA LEU A 234 -16.22 34.63 6.05
C LEU A 234 -17.58 33.96 6.38
N VAL A 235 -17.98 33.91 7.64
CA VAL A 235 -19.21 33.18 8.05
C VAL A 235 -20.43 33.74 7.33
N ALA A 236 -20.57 35.06 7.26
CA ALA A 236 -21.70 35.71 6.60
C ALA A 236 -21.76 35.36 5.09
N ASP A 237 -20.61 35.34 4.42
CA ASP A 237 -20.51 35.11 2.97
C ASP A 237 -20.74 33.64 2.58
N LEU A 238 -20.37 32.71 3.47
CA LEU A 238 -20.43 31.27 3.20
C LEU A 238 -21.73 30.62 3.70
N THR A 239 -22.55 31.32 4.48
CA THR A 239 -23.78 30.79 5.08
C THR A 239 -25.04 31.18 4.29
N ASP A 240 -24.99 31.05 2.96
CA ASP A 240 -26.17 31.18 2.07
C ASP A 240 -26.47 29.86 1.37
N ARG A 241 -27.58 29.22 1.76
CA ARG A 241 -28.00 27.91 1.27
C ARG A 241 -28.10 27.82 -0.25
N ASN A 242 -28.47 28.91 -0.92
CA ASN A 242 -28.70 28.91 -2.37
C ASN A 242 -27.39 28.75 -3.17
N GLN A 243 -26.24 28.99 -2.54
CA GLN A 243 -24.93 28.84 -3.17
C GLN A 243 -24.40 27.40 -3.06
N TRP A 244 -24.99 26.58 -2.19
CA TRP A 244 -24.51 25.24 -1.89
C TRP A 244 -25.25 24.16 -2.68
N GLN A 245 -24.46 23.18 -3.13
CA GLN A 245 -24.91 22.00 -3.84
C GLN A 245 -24.45 20.75 -3.07
N LEU A 246 -25.21 19.67 -3.21
CA LEU A 246 -24.91 18.39 -2.56
C LEU A 246 -24.79 17.27 -3.59
N ILE A 247 -23.63 16.65 -3.66
CA ILE A 247 -23.43 15.36 -4.33
C ILE A 247 -23.50 14.25 -3.28
N ARG A 248 -24.25 13.19 -3.59
CA ARG A 248 -24.23 11.94 -2.82
C ARG A 248 -23.98 10.74 -3.71
N ALA A 249 -23.47 9.66 -3.10
CA ALA A 249 -23.36 8.38 -3.78
C ALA A 249 -24.75 7.85 -4.17
N ARG A 250 -24.82 7.17 -5.32
CA ARG A 250 -25.96 6.34 -5.70
C ARG A 250 -25.98 5.08 -4.84
N SER A 251 -27.14 4.79 -4.28
CA SER A 251 -27.42 3.52 -3.61
C SER A 251 -27.29 2.34 -4.59
N PRO A 252 -27.11 1.11 -4.09
CA PRO A 252 -27.04 -0.08 -4.95
C PRO A 252 -28.21 -0.23 -5.93
N HIS A 253 -29.41 0.20 -5.54
CA HIS A 253 -30.61 0.17 -6.38
C HIS A 253 -30.65 1.28 -7.44
N GLU A 254 -30.05 2.45 -7.15
CA GLU A 254 -29.98 3.60 -8.08
C GLU A 254 -28.84 3.48 -9.09
N ARG A 255 -27.92 2.54 -8.89
CA ARG A 255 -26.80 2.31 -9.82
C ARG A 255 -27.33 1.69 -11.09
N LEU A 256 -27.09 2.39 -12.19
CA LEU A 256 -27.36 1.87 -13.53
C LEU A 256 -26.57 0.57 -13.70
N ILE A 257 -27.28 -0.53 -13.92
CA ILE A 257 -26.66 -1.81 -14.29
C ILE A 257 -26.04 -1.60 -15.67
N LYS A 258 -24.77 -1.18 -15.72
CA LYS A 258 -24.00 -1.25 -16.95
C LYS A 258 -23.94 -2.71 -17.35
N LYS A 259 -24.44 -3.04 -18.54
CA LYS A 259 -24.18 -4.32 -19.19
C LYS A 259 -22.66 -4.45 -19.29
N ARG A 260 -22.06 -5.24 -18.41
CA ARG A 260 -20.61 -5.45 -18.43
C ARG A 260 -20.30 -6.19 -19.72
N ARG A 261 -19.39 -5.62 -20.51
CA ARG A 261 -18.83 -6.29 -21.68
C ARG A 261 -18.26 -7.63 -21.23
N SER A 262 -18.61 -8.71 -21.92
CA SER A 262 -18.01 -10.01 -21.59
C SER A 262 -16.51 -9.96 -21.89
N MET A 263 -15.69 -10.76 -21.21
CA MET A 263 -14.25 -10.84 -21.54
C MET A 263 -14.03 -11.25 -23.00
N LYS A 264 -14.92 -12.09 -23.55
CA LYS A 264 -14.92 -12.44 -24.97
C LYS A 264 -15.13 -11.21 -25.84
N GLU A 265 -16.17 -10.42 -25.55
CA GLU A 265 -16.49 -9.22 -26.30
C GLU A 265 -15.41 -8.15 -26.14
N PHE A 266 -14.82 -7.95 -24.96
CA PHE A 266 -13.68 -7.05 -24.77
C PHE A 266 -12.47 -7.51 -25.60
N ARG A 267 -12.13 -8.80 -25.53
CA ARG A 267 -11.02 -9.37 -26.31
C ARG A 267 -11.23 -9.15 -27.81
N THR A 268 -12.41 -9.47 -28.35
CA THR A 268 -12.65 -9.38 -29.79
C THR A 268 -12.83 -7.95 -30.30
N SER A 269 -13.44 -7.06 -29.50
CA SER A 269 -13.81 -5.70 -29.95
C SER A 269 -12.79 -4.62 -29.61
N VAL A 270 -11.99 -4.81 -28.56
CA VAL A 270 -10.98 -3.84 -28.12
C VAL A 270 -9.60 -4.40 -28.35
N TRP A 271 -9.28 -5.51 -27.67
CA TRP A 271 -7.91 -6.02 -27.66
C TRP A 271 -7.43 -6.46 -29.04
N ASP A 272 -8.16 -7.37 -29.69
CA ASP A 272 -7.83 -7.86 -31.04
C ASP A 272 -7.99 -6.73 -32.09
N GLY A 273 -8.87 -5.76 -31.83
CA GLY A 273 -9.10 -4.61 -32.73
C GLY A 273 -7.96 -3.59 -32.70
N GLU A 274 -7.40 -3.32 -31.52
CA GLU A 274 -6.31 -2.35 -31.32
C GLU A 274 -4.94 -2.96 -31.55
N LEU A 275 -4.73 -4.22 -31.13
CA LEU A 275 -3.41 -4.87 -31.13
C LEU A 275 -3.26 -6.00 -32.16
N GLY A 276 -4.34 -6.38 -32.84
CA GLY A 276 -4.37 -7.57 -33.69
C GLY A 276 -4.56 -8.87 -32.90
N ARG A 277 -4.79 -9.97 -33.63
CA ARG A 277 -5.05 -11.29 -33.04
C ARG A 277 -3.83 -11.77 -32.24
N GLY A 278 -4.01 -12.02 -30.94
CA GLY A 278 -2.93 -12.46 -30.03
C GLY A 278 -2.27 -11.31 -29.24
N GLY A 279 -2.69 -10.06 -29.48
CA GLY A 279 -2.18 -8.89 -28.76
C GLY A 279 -0.75 -8.52 -29.14
N LEU A 280 -0.05 -7.90 -28.19
CA LEU A 280 1.28 -7.31 -28.39
C LEU A 280 2.36 -8.28 -28.90
N ILE A 281 2.18 -9.58 -28.65
CA ILE A 281 3.10 -10.66 -29.08
C ILE A 281 2.40 -11.72 -29.94
N GLY A 282 1.25 -11.36 -30.54
CA GLY A 282 0.43 -12.29 -31.32
C GLY A 282 1.13 -12.80 -32.59
N ASP A 283 2.14 -12.09 -33.06
CA ASP A 283 3.05 -12.48 -34.13
C ASP A 283 4.04 -13.58 -33.72
N LEU A 284 4.38 -13.67 -32.42
CA LEU A 284 5.36 -14.62 -31.89
C LEU A 284 4.75 -15.97 -31.50
N SER A 285 3.42 -16.11 -31.47
CA SER A 285 2.75 -17.32 -31.01
C SER A 285 1.40 -17.53 -31.68
N SER A 286 1.24 -18.70 -32.30
CA SER A 286 -0.04 -19.19 -32.82
C SER A 286 -0.84 -19.98 -31.78
N SER A 287 -0.48 -19.89 -30.50
CA SER A 287 -1.11 -20.67 -29.43
C SER A 287 -2.57 -20.26 -29.21
N ASP A 288 -3.41 -21.20 -28.81
CA ASP A 288 -4.78 -20.86 -28.41
C ASP A 288 -4.75 -20.12 -27.06
N HIS A 289 -5.14 -18.84 -27.10
CA HIS A 289 -5.31 -17.99 -25.92
C HIS A 289 -6.76 -17.94 -25.44
N SER A 290 -7.62 -18.85 -25.91
CA SER A 290 -8.95 -19.02 -25.36
C SER A 290 -8.85 -19.31 -23.85
N PRO A 291 -9.78 -18.79 -23.03
CA PRO A 291 -9.78 -19.10 -21.61
C PRO A 291 -9.83 -20.61 -21.43
N ILE A 292 -8.79 -21.18 -20.83
CA ILE A 292 -8.80 -22.59 -20.44
C ILE A 292 -9.96 -22.77 -19.45
N PRO A 293 -10.86 -23.74 -19.62
CA PRO A 293 -12.00 -23.99 -18.74
C PRO A 293 -11.60 -24.53 -17.35
N LEU A 294 -10.44 -24.12 -16.84
CA LEU A 294 -10.02 -24.24 -15.44
C LEU A 294 -10.57 -23.09 -14.58
N VAL A 295 -10.89 -21.93 -15.19
CA VAL A 295 -11.47 -20.79 -14.47
C VAL A 295 -12.98 -20.96 -14.40
N VAL A 296 -13.42 -21.64 -13.35
CA VAL A 296 -14.84 -21.85 -13.03
C VAL A 296 -15.61 -20.53 -12.93
N THR A 297 -16.78 -20.46 -13.59
CA THR A 297 -17.70 -19.32 -13.55
C THR A 297 -19.01 -19.68 -12.83
N GLY A 298 -19.83 -18.69 -12.47
CA GLY A 298 -21.14 -18.94 -11.85
C GLY A 298 -21.03 -19.47 -10.41
N GLU A 299 -21.85 -20.45 -10.05
CA GLU A 299 -21.85 -21.05 -8.70
C GLU A 299 -20.53 -21.76 -8.37
N LEU A 300 -19.88 -22.32 -9.38
CA LEU A 300 -18.59 -23.01 -9.25
C LEU A 300 -17.44 -22.03 -8.94
N ARG A 301 -17.63 -20.71 -9.06
CA ARG A 301 -16.63 -19.67 -8.67
C ARG A 301 -16.10 -19.85 -7.24
N ARG A 302 -16.95 -20.36 -6.33
CA ARG A 302 -16.60 -20.59 -4.93
C ARG A 302 -15.83 -21.90 -4.70
N LEU A 303 -15.76 -22.76 -5.71
CA LEU A 303 -15.11 -24.04 -5.66
C LEU A 303 -13.74 -23.90 -6.33
N VAL A 304 -12.71 -23.76 -5.50
CA VAL A 304 -11.32 -23.75 -5.96
C VAL A 304 -10.81 -25.19 -5.92
N PRO A 305 -10.26 -25.75 -7.00
CA PRO A 305 -9.56 -27.02 -6.92
C PRO A 305 -8.39 -26.87 -5.95
N VAL A 306 -8.41 -27.68 -4.87
CA VAL A 306 -7.30 -27.70 -3.92
C VAL A 306 -6.14 -28.42 -4.59
N TRP A 307 -5.18 -27.64 -5.08
CA TRP A 307 -3.93 -28.17 -5.60
C TRP A 307 -3.05 -28.61 -4.42
N GLU A 308 -3.29 -29.82 -3.93
CA GLU A 308 -2.48 -30.46 -2.87
C GLU A 308 -1.17 -31.05 -3.43
N ASN A 309 -0.50 -30.29 -4.31
CA ASN A 309 0.82 -30.68 -4.81
C ASN A 309 1.71 -30.94 -3.60
N GLU A 310 2.29 -32.14 -3.56
CA GLU A 310 3.23 -32.55 -2.53
C GLU A 310 2.69 -32.72 -1.10
N LYS A 311 1.38 -32.55 -0.83
CA LYS A 311 0.80 -32.77 0.52
C LYS A 311 1.08 -34.17 1.06
N TYR A 312 1.13 -35.16 0.18
CA TYR A 312 1.43 -36.56 0.52
C TYR A 312 2.93 -36.90 0.46
N LEU A 313 3.81 -35.92 0.19
CA LEU A 313 5.26 -36.11 0.34
C LEU A 313 5.64 -36.13 1.82
N PRO A 314 6.82 -36.67 2.16
CA PRO A 314 7.35 -36.57 3.51
C PRO A 314 7.27 -35.12 4.03
N PRO A 315 6.88 -34.87 5.29
CA PRO A 315 6.61 -33.51 5.79
C PRO A 315 7.75 -32.51 5.57
N CYS A 316 9.00 -32.99 5.67
CA CYS A 316 10.19 -32.19 5.42
C CYS A 316 10.35 -31.75 3.94
N GLN A 317 9.85 -32.53 2.98
CA GLN A 317 9.88 -32.21 1.56
C GLN A 317 8.68 -31.32 1.18
N GLY A 318 7.47 -31.68 1.61
CA GLY A 318 6.27 -30.90 1.29
C GLY A 318 6.25 -29.48 1.88
N ASN A 319 6.98 -29.24 2.98
CA ASN A 319 7.17 -27.89 3.53
C ASN A 319 8.38 -27.14 2.95
N CYS A 320 9.17 -27.77 2.08
CA CYS A 320 10.26 -27.08 1.41
C CYS A 320 9.71 -26.35 0.18
N PRO A 321 9.84 -25.02 0.07
CA PRO A 321 9.37 -24.29 -1.12
C PRO A 321 10.06 -24.73 -2.43
N SER A 322 11.25 -25.34 -2.31
CA SER A 322 12.00 -25.88 -3.45
C SER A 322 11.79 -27.39 -3.66
N GLY A 323 10.96 -28.04 -2.86
CA GLY A 323 10.68 -29.48 -2.97
C GLY A 323 11.88 -30.39 -2.70
N ILE A 324 12.92 -29.92 -2.00
CA ILE A 324 14.16 -30.66 -1.77
C ILE A 324 13.88 -31.89 -0.89
N PRO A 325 14.26 -33.12 -1.32
CA PRO A 325 14.00 -34.33 -0.57
C PRO A 325 15.01 -34.53 0.57
N VAL A 326 14.78 -33.85 1.69
CA VAL A 326 15.61 -33.91 2.91
C VAL A 326 15.76 -35.34 3.45
N GLN A 327 14.67 -36.10 3.53
CA GLN A 327 14.65 -37.51 3.91
C GLN A 327 15.58 -38.41 3.06
N LYS A 328 15.64 -38.21 1.73
CA LYS A 328 16.49 -39.00 0.82
C LYS A 328 17.96 -38.62 1.03
N ARG A 329 18.24 -37.35 1.24
CA ARG A 329 19.58 -36.87 1.59
C ARG A 329 20.07 -37.52 2.89
N TRP A 330 19.21 -37.63 3.91
CA TRP A 330 19.57 -38.35 5.14
C TRP A 330 19.68 -39.86 4.99
N GLN A 331 18.89 -40.47 4.10
CA GLN A 331 19.05 -41.87 3.75
C GLN A 331 20.44 -42.14 3.14
N LEU A 332 20.91 -41.28 2.23
CA LEU A 332 22.25 -41.36 1.66
C LEU A 332 23.34 -41.21 2.73
N ILE A 333 23.19 -40.27 3.67
CA ILE A 333 24.11 -40.12 4.80
C ILE A 333 24.18 -41.41 5.64
N ARG A 334 23.04 -42.04 5.92
CA ARG A 334 23.00 -43.32 6.66
C ARG A 334 23.68 -44.47 5.91
N GLN A 335 23.77 -44.38 4.59
CA GLN A 335 24.48 -45.35 3.74
C GLN A 335 25.97 -45.02 3.58
N GLY A 336 26.49 -44.01 4.28
CA GLY A 336 27.87 -43.53 4.12
C GLY A 336 28.11 -42.71 2.85
N LYS A 337 27.05 -42.34 2.12
CA LYS A 337 27.10 -41.63 0.84
C LYS A 337 26.93 -40.12 1.03
N GLU A 338 27.83 -39.53 1.81
CA GLU A 338 27.72 -38.12 2.17
C GLU A 338 27.80 -37.17 0.97
N GLN A 339 28.75 -37.40 0.06
CA GLN A 339 28.91 -36.54 -1.11
C GLN A 339 27.66 -36.55 -2.01
N GLU A 340 27.07 -37.72 -2.25
CA GLU A 340 25.81 -37.84 -3.00
C GLU A 340 24.66 -37.05 -2.34
N ALA A 341 24.62 -37.00 -1.00
CA ALA A 341 23.60 -36.25 -0.26
C ALA A 341 23.77 -34.73 -0.38
N VAL A 342 25.02 -34.26 -0.50
CA VAL A 342 25.35 -32.85 -0.75
C VAL A 342 25.02 -32.48 -2.19
N ASP A 343 25.48 -33.28 -3.15
CA ASP A 343 25.33 -33.02 -4.59
C ASP A 343 23.87 -33.03 -5.04
N MET A 344 23.02 -33.85 -4.41
CA MET A 344 21.59 -33.91 -4.70
C MET A 344 20.89 -32.55 -4.64
N ALA A 345 21.35 -31.62 -3.79
CA ALA A 345 20.75 -30.29 -3.68
C ALA A 345 20.85 -29.49 -4.99
N LEU A 346 21.89 -29.72 -5.79
CA LEU A 346 22.07 -29.06 -7.08
C LEU A 346 21.00 -29.44 -8.11
N MET A 347 20.26 -30.53 -7.93
CA MET A 347 19.13 -30.84 -8.83
C MET A 347 17.91 -29.92 -8.59
N PHE A 348 17.87 -29.24 -7.44
CA PHE A 348 16.73 -28.43 -7.00
C PHE A 348 17.08 -26.95 -6.85
N THR A 349 18.34 -26.62 -6.58
CA THR A 349 18.78 -25.24 -6.44
C THR A 349 20.26 -25.07 -6.83
N PRO A 350 20.62 -24.00 -7.56
CA PRO A 350 22.03 -23.68 -7.80
C PRO A 350 22.76 -23.12 -6.57
N PHE A 351 22.06 -22.93 -5.44
CA PHE A 351 22.61 -22.32 -4.23
C PHE A 351 22.56 -23.27 -3.01
N PRO A 352 23.18 -24.46 -3.08
CA PRO A 352 23.03 -25.49 -2.05
C PRO A 352 23.52 -25.04 -0.66
N ALA A 353 24.58 -24.21 -0.60
CA ALA A 353 25.09 -23.63 0.64
C ALA A 353 24.16 -22.56 1.23
N THR A 354 23.59 -21.71 0.39
CA THR A 354 22.76 -20.58 0.82
C THR A 354 21.35 -21.02 1.19
N ILE A 355 20.70 -21.82 0.34
CA ILE A 355 19.27 -22.17 0.40
C ILE A 355 19.00 -23.41 1.30
N CYS A 356 20.04 -24.12 1.77
CA CYS A 356 19.91 -25.17 2.79
C CYS A 356 20.78 -24.96 4.03
N GLY A 357 21.65 -23.95 4.04
CA GLY A 357 22.64 -23.73 5.10
C GLY A 357 22.53 -22.35 5.74
N TYR A 358 23.01 -21.31 5.05
CA TYR A 358 23.25 -20.00 5.68
C TYR A 358 22.02 -19.10 5.83
N LEU A 359 21.11 -19.10 4.84
CA LEU A 359 19.97 -18.18 4.82
C LEU A 359 18.60 -18.87 4.87
N CYS A 360 18.58 -20.20 4.81
CA CYS A 360 17.34 -20.95 4.80
C CYS A 360 16.55 -20.71 6.10
N PRO A 361 15.22 -20.51 6.05
CA PRO A 361 14.39 -20.50 7.25
C PRO A 361 14.17 -21.90 7.84
N HIS A 362 14.62 -22.96 7.17
CA HIS A 362 14.55 -24.36 7.62
C HIS A 362 13.14 -24.87 7.98
N LEU A 363 12.12 -24.49 7.20
CA LEU A 363 10.73 -24.99 7.36
C LEU A 363 10.62 -26.53 7.38
N CYS A 364 11.57 -27.23 6.75
CA CYS A 364 11.67 -28.68 6.79
C CYS A 364 12.01 -29.24 8.19
N MET A 365 12.71 -28.48 9.03
CA MET A 365 13.00 -28.79 10.43
C MET A 365 11.78 -28.53 11.30
N ASP A 366 11.03 -27.45 11.06
CA ASP A 366 9.78 -27.14 11.77
C ASP A 366 8.73 -28.23 11.54
N ALA A 367 8.63 -28.74 10.31
CA ALA A 367 7.74 -29.82 9.93
C ALA A 367 8.25 -31.23 10.28
N CYS A 368 9.38 -31.36 10.96
CA CYS A 368 9.97 -32.66 11.25
C CYS A 368 9.05 -33.48 12.18
N THR A 369 8.76 -34.74 11.83
CA THR A 369 7.89 -35.62 12.63
C THR A 369 8.44 -35.90 14.02
N ARG A 370 9.74 -35.69 14.26
CA ARG A 370 10.39 -35.78 15.57
C ARG A 370 9.82 -34.78 16.59
N ASN A 371 9.37 -33.62 16.11
CA ASN A 371 8.77 -32.59 16.96
C ASN A 371 7.49 -33.09 17.64
N ALA A 372 6.72 -33.96 16.98
CA ALA A 372 5.50 -34.54 17.53
C ALA A 372 5.73 -35.40 18.79
N PHE A 373 6.98 -35.83 19.02
CA PHE A 373 7.39 -36.63 20.17
C PHE A 373 8.35 -35.86 21.11
N GLY A 374 8.41 -34.52 20.99
CA GLY A 374 9.27 -33.68 21.82
C GLY A 374 10.78 -33.86 21.55
N MET A 375 11.15 -34.46 20.41
CA MET A 375 12.54 -34.66 20.03
C MET A 375 13.04 -33.50 19.18
N GLN A 376 14.34 -33.18 19.27
CA GLN A 376 14.99 -32.22 18.39
C GLN A 376 14.85 -32.63 16.91
N PRO A 377 14.54 -31.71 15.99
CA PRO A 377 14.44 -32.02 14.57
C PRO A 377 15.79 -32.44 14.00
N ILE A 378 15.77 -33.07 12.83
CA ILE A 378 17.02 -33.39 12.13
C ILE A 378 17.63 -32.10 11.59
N ASP A 379 18.85 -31.77 12.04
CA ASP A 379 19.54 -30.55 11.65
C ASP A 379 20.09 -30.63 10.21
N VAL A 380 19.42 -29.96 9.27
CA VAL A 380 19.83 -29.91 7.87
C VAL A 380 20.92 -28.87 7.59
N THR A 381 21.20 -27.96 8.55
CA THR A 381 22.08 -26.80 8.33
C THR A 381 23.51 -27.24 8.02
N VAL A 382 23.99 -28.30 8.70
CA VAL A 382 25.32 -28.87 8.50
C VAL A 382 25.48 -29.38 7.08
N LEU A 383 24.48 -30.12 6.58
CA LEU A 383 24.48 -30.64 5.22
C LEU A 383 24.36 -29.52 4.19
N GLY A 384 23.57 -28.49 4.49
CA GLY A 384 23.47 -27.28 3.68
C GLY A 384 24.81 -26.58 3.53
N LYS A 385 25.49 -26.26 4.63
CA LYS A 385 26.81 -25.59 4.63
C LYS A 385 27.88 -26.38 3.86
N LYS A 386 27.82 -27.71 3.90
CA LYS A 386 28.69 -28.59 3.08
C LYS A 386 28.45 -28.45 1.57
N GLY A 387 27.35 -27.84 1.15
CA GLY A 387 27.03 -27.49 -0.24
C GLY A 387 28.07 -26.63 -0.95
N LEU A 388 28.98 -25.96 -0.22
CA LEU A 388 30.16 -25.30 -0.81
C LEU A 388 31.08 -26.28 -1.57
N LYS A 389 31.05 -27.56 -1.19
CA LYS A 389 31.81 -28.65 -1.80
C LYS A 389 30.94 -29.53 -2.71
N ALA A 390 29.77 -29.04 -3.13
CA ALA A 390 28.90 -29.79 -4.03
C ALA A 390 29.56 -29.92 -5.41
N THR A 391 29.53 -31.14 -5.96
CA THR A 391 30.03 -31.43 -7.29
C THR A 391 28.93 -31.18 -8.31
N VAL A 392 29.24 -30.38 -9.33
CA VAL A 392 28.32 -30.11 -10.44
C VAL A 392 27.92 -31.43 -11.10
N PRO A 393 26.61 -31.72 -11.26
CA PRO A 393 26.16 -32.96 -11.88
C PRO A 393 26.62 -33.02 -13.34
N GLN A 394 26.69 -34.24 -13.90
CA GLN A 394 26.95 -34.38 -15.33
C GLN A 394 25.80 -33.74 -16.12
N LEU A 395 26.13 -32.70 -16.88
CA LEU A 395 25.16 -31.94 -17.62
C LEU A 395 24.95 -32.55 -19.01
N PRO A 396 23.71 -32.59 -19.53
CA PRO A 396 23.45 -33.06 -20.90
C PRO A 396 24.11 -32.15 -21.95
N ALA A 397 24.23 -32.67 -23.17
CA ALA A 397 24.65 -31.89 -24.33
C ALA A 397 23.69 -30.71 -24.56
N LEU A 398 24.23 -29.61 -25.10
CA LEU A 398 23.43 -28.43 -25.39
C LEU A 398 22.53 -28.67 -26.61
N SER A 399 21.28 -28.23 -26.51
CA SER A 399 20.36 -28.09 -27.64
C SER A 399 20.79 -26.93 -28.54
N ASP A 400 20.28 -26.92 -29.76
CA ASP A 400 20.39 -25.80 -30.72
C ASP A 400 19.63 -24.54 -30.27
N LYS A 401 18.76 -24.64 -29.27
CA LYS A 401 17.97 -23.52 -28.73
C LYS A 401 18.73 -22.73 -27.67
N THR A 402 18.81 -21.42 -27.89
CA THR A 402 19.29 -20.44 -26.92
C THR A 402 18.12 -19.77 -26.22
N VAL A 403 18.18 -19.64 -24.90
CA VAL A 403 17.12 -19.04 -24.07
C VAL A 403 17.68 -17.82 -23.34
N ALA A 404 17.17 -16.64 -23.67
CA ALA A 404 17.52 -15.42 -22.94
C ALA A 404 16.78 -15.38 -21.58
N VAL A 405 17.52 -15.16 -20.51
CA VAL A 405 17.02 -15.00 -19.14
C VAL A 405 17.28 -13.57 -18.71
N ILE A 406 16.23 -12.78 -18.53
CA ILE A 406 16.33 -11.37 -18.12
C ILE A 406 16.28 -11.28 -16.59
N GLY A 407 17.35 -10.75 -15.99
CA GLY A 407 17.57 -10.67 -14.56
C GLY A 407 18.52 -11.78 -14.07
N GLY A 408 19.66 -11.37 -13.54
CA GLY A 408 20.72 -12.18 -12.93
C GLY A 408 20.59 -12.31 -11.41
N GLY A 409 19.42 -12.04 -10.85
CA GLY A 409 19.09 -12.35 -9.46
C GLY A 409 18.93 -13.85 -9.20
N PRO A 410 18.62 -14.26 -7.95
CA PRO A 410 18.51 -15.66 -7.57
C PRO A 410 17.48 -16.44 -8.40
N ALA A 411 16.36 -15.80 -8.76
CA ALA A 411 15.32 -16.41 -9.59
C ALA A 411 15.82 -16.69 -11.02
N GLY A 412 16.48 -15.71 -11.66
CA GLY A 412 16.99 -15.88 -13.02
C GLY A 412 18.15 -16.87 -13.11
N ILE A 413 19.06 -16.85 -12.14
CA ILE A 413 20.12 -17.88 -12.05
C ILE A 413 19.52 -19.27 -11.84
N SER A 414 18.48 -19.42 -11.00
CA SER A 414 17.78 -20.70 -10.84
C SER A 414 17.12 -21.16 -12.13
N ALA A 415 16.46 -20.26 -12.86
CA ALA A 415 15.87 -20.57 -14.16
C ALA A 415 16.94 -21.03 -15.17
N ALA A 416 18.04 -20.29 -15.28
CA ALA A 416 19.17 -20.65 -16.13
C ALA A 416 19.76 -22.01 -15.74
N TRP A 417 19.91 -22.28 -14.44
CA TRP A 417 20.42 -23.54 -13.95
C TRP A 417 19.54 -24.74 -14.34
N HIS A 418 18.21 -24.62 -14.17
CA HIS A 418 17.29 -25.70 -14.57
C HIS A 418 17.22 -25.86 -16.10
N LEU A 419 17.29 -24.76 -16.86
CA LEU A 419 17.41 -24.82 -18.33
C LEU A 419 18.69 -25.57 -18.73
N ARG A 420 19.81 -25.31 -18.05
CA ARG A 420 21.07 -26.00 -18.30
C ARG A 420 20.98 -27.49 -17.95
N LEU A 421 20.35 -27.85 -16.84
CA LEU A 421 20.08 -29.25 -16.45
C LEU A 421 19.18 -29.96 -17.47
N ALA A 422 18.26 -29.25 -18.11
CA ALA A 422 17.42 -29.77 -19.18
C ALA A 422 18.11 -29.84 -20.56
N GLY A 423 19.36 -29.37 -20.66
CA GLY A 423 20.14 -29.39 -21.90
C GLY A 423 19.98 -28.18 -22.80
N HIS A 424 19.37 -27.09 -22.33
CA HIS A 424 19.28 -25.86 -23.10
C HIS A 424 20.51 -24.96 -22.90
N HIS A 425 20.70 -23.99 -23.80
CA HIS A 425 21.74 -22.96 -23.70
C HIS A 425 21.16 -21.64 -23.15
N PRO A 426 21.16 -21.42 -21.82
CA PRO A 426 20.68 -20.18 -21.24
C PRO A 426 21.73 -19.06 -21.33
N VAL A 427 21.28 -17.84 -21.66
CA VAL A 427 22.11 -16.62 -21.62
C VAL A 427 21.44 -15.64 -20.66
N VAL A 428 22.14 -15.27 -19.60
CA VAL A 428 21.61 -14.38 -18.56
C VAL A 428 22.01 -12.94 -18.86
N TYR A 429 21.02 -12.04 -18.86
CA TYR A 429 21.20 -10.61 -19.02
C TYR A 429 20.82 -9.90 -17.73
N ASP A 430 21.72 -9.09 -17.17
CA ASP A 430 21.44 -8.22 -16.03
C ASP A 430 22.04 -6.84 -16.29
N MET A 431 21.43 -5.80 -15.72
CA MET A 431 21.97 -4.44 -15.74
C MET A 431 23.06 -4.24 -14.68
N ALA A 432 23.05 -5.07 -13.63
CA ALA A 432 24.05 -5.06 -12.57
C ALA A 432 25.36 -5.69 -13.05
N GLU A 433 26.49 -5.12 -12.61
CA GLU A 433 27.83 -5.61 -12.93
C GLU A 433 28.11 -7.00 -12.34
N ARG A 434 27.48 -7.32 -11.20
CA ARG A 434 27.63 -8.61 -10.50
C ARG A 434 26.31 -9.35 -10.41
N LEU A 435 26.33 -10.62 -10.80
CA LEU A 435 25.19 -11.53 -10.69
C LEU A 435 24.92 -11.94 -9.23
N GLY A 436 23.72 -12.44 -8.97
CA GLY A 436 23.24 -12.93 -7.67
C GLY A 436 22.21 -12.01 -6.99
N GLY A 437 21.96 -10.82 -7.57
CA GLY A 437 20.97 -9.87 -7.06
C GLY A 437 21.17 -9.58 -5.58
N LYS A 438 20.09 -9.63 -4.78
CA LYS A 438 20.16 -9.36 -3.33
C LYS A 438 21.14 -10.25 -2.56
N ILE A 439 21.37 -11.49 -3.00
CA ILE A 439 22.34 -12.39 -2.34
C ILE A 439 23.73 -11.76 -2.37
N THR A 440 24.11 -11.15 -3.49
CA THR A 440 25.42 -10.51 -3.68
C THR A 440 25.43 -9.05 -3.22
N SER A 441 24.34 -8.30 -3.41
CA SER A 441 24.35 -6.84 -3.24
C SER A 441 23.84 -6.32 -1.90
N ALA A 442 23.10 -7.13 -1.14
CA ALA A 442 22.37 -6.64 0.03
C ALA A 442 22.57 -7.47 1.31
N ILE A 443 23.00 -8.73 1.18
CA ILE A 443 23.20 -9.60 2.34
C ILE A 443 24.67 -9.51 2.78
N PRO A 444 24.95 -9.20 4.05
CA PRO A 444 26.33 -9.04 4.53
C PRO A 444 27.07 -10.38 4.55
N ASP A 445 28.39 -10.33 4.32
CA ASP A 445 29.29 -11.50 4.32
C ASP A 445 29.27 -12.26 5.66
N SER A 446 28.93 -11.60 6.77
CA SER A 446 28.76 -12.26 8.07
C SER A 446 27.58 -13.26 8.09
N ARG A 447 26.65 -13.16 7.12
CA ARG A 447 25.49 -14.04 6.97
C ARG A 447 25.71 -15.10 5.88
N ILE A 448 26.59 -14.87 4.92
CA ILE A 448 26.98 -15.82 3.87
C ILE A 448 28.51 -15.72 3.70
N PRO A 449 29.28 -16.60 4.36
CA PRO A 449 30.74 -16.55 4.33
C PRO A 449 31.34 -17.03 3.01
#